data_AF-A0A355S7Q2-F1
#
_entry.id   AF-A0A355S7Q2-F1
#
_cell.length_a   1.000
_cell.length_b   1.000
_cell.length_c   1.000
_cell.angle_alpha   90.00
_cell.angle_beta   90.00
_cell.angle_gamma   90.00
#
_symmetry.space_group_name_H-M   'P 1'
#
loop_
_entity.id
_entity.type
_entity.pdbx_description
1 polymer ?
#
loop_
_entity_poly.entity_id
_entity_poly.type
_entity_poly.pdbx_seq_one_letter_code
_entity_poly.pdbx_strand_id
1 'polypeptide(L)'
;MSKKIESHLSENRVFKPSRDFSKKARVSSMAQYRRMYKESIDKPAAFWAREARELHWQKRWKKVLDWKPPFAKWFTGGRLNVSENCVDRHLTNGRKNKAAIIWEGEPGDKRVLTYHQLHQEVCRFANVLEANGVKAKDRVLIYMPMVPEA
;
A
#
# COMPACT_ATOMS: atom_id res chain seq x y z
N MET A 1 21.48 -34.27 -18.55
CA MET A 1 20.72 -33.76 -17.39
C MET A 1 21.44 -32.52 -16.88
N SER A 2 20.81 -31.35 -17.02
CA SER A 2 21.46 -30.04 -16.87
C SER A 2 21.79 -29.71 -15.41
N LYS A 3 22.97 -29.11 -15.20
CA LYS A 3 23.57 -28.73 -13.91
C LYS A 3 22.63 -27.83 -13.11
N LYS A 4 22.17 -28.34 -11.96
CA LYS A 4 21.59 -27.52 -10.88
C LYS A 4 22.65 -26.51 -10.43
N ILE A 5 22.22 -25.28 -10.14
CA ILE A 5 23.08 -24.26 -9.54
C ILE A 5 23.48 -24.75 -8.15
N GLU A 6 24.73 -25.18 -7.96
CA GLU A 6 25.29 -25.53 -6.66
C GLU A 6 25.96 -24.29 -6.06
N SER A 7 25.31 -23.72 -5.03
CA SER A 7 25.91 -22.67 -4.20
C SER A 7 26.74 -23.32 -3.09
N HIS A 8 28.07 -23.23 -3.18
CA HIS A 8 29.01 -23.81 -2.21
C HIS A 8 29.30 -22.92 -0.99
N LEU A 9 28.75 -21.71 -0.93
CA LEU A 9 28.96 -20.77 0.17
C LEU A 9 27.78 -20.79 1.13
N SER A 10 27.94 -21.46 2.28
CA SER A 10 27.06 -21.28 3.44
C SER A 10 27.43 -19.95 4.10
N GLU A 11 26.73 -18.88 3.74
CA GLU A 11 26.90 -17.56 4.34
C GLU A 11 26.15 -17.46 5.68
N ASN A 12 26.89 -17.46 6.79
CA ASN A 12 26.36 -17.42 8.16
C ASN A 12 26.49 -16.04 8.83
N ARG A 13 27.05 -15.02 8.15
CA ARG A 13 27.21 -13.69 8.73
C ARG A 13 25.86 -13.00 8.89
N VAL A 14 25.65 -12.42 10.07
CA VAL A 14 24.48 -11.61 10.38
C VAL A 14 24.86 -10.14 10.40
N PHE A 15 24.32 -9.37 9.46
CA PHE A 15 24.54 -7.93 9.37
C PHE A 15 23.46 -7.20 10.16
N LYS A 16 23.85 -6.66 11.31
CA LYS A 16 22.94 -5.85 12.14
C LYS A 16 22.78 -4.46 11.51
N PRO A 17 21.57 -3.87 11.54
CA PRO A 17 21.40 -2.48 11.15
C PRO A 17 22.24 -1.55 12.04
N SER A 18 22.67 -0.42 11.49
CA SER A 18 23.37 0.58 12.29
C SER A 18 22.47 1.09 13.43
N ARG A 19 23.10 1.53 14.52
CA ARG A 19 22.36 2.06 15.69
C ARG A 19 21.52 3.28 15.31
N ASP A 20 22.06 4.15 14.46
CA ASP A 20 21.38 5.38 14.04
C ASP A 20 20.17 5.12 13.16
N PHE A 21 20.26 4.12 12.27
CA PHE A 21 19.11 3.69 11.48
C PHE A 21 18.04 3.05 12.37
N SER A 22 18.45 2.13 13.25
CA SER A 22 17.53 1.38 14.12
C SER A 22 16.69 2.29 15.01
N LYS A 23 17.28 3.39 15.54
CA LYS A 23 16.56 4.37 16.38
C LYS A 23 15.42 5.10 15.65
N LYS A 24 15.53 5.28 14.33
CA LYS A 24 14.56 6.01 13.49
C LYS A 24 13.55 5.08 12.80
N ALA A 25 13.77 3.77 12.85
CA ALA A 25 12.92 2.79 12.22
C ALA A 25 11.59 2.62 12.97
N ARG A 26 10.51 2.31 12.22
CA ARG A 26 9.19 1.99 12.81
C ARG A 26 9.23 0.77 13.74
N VAL A 27 10.11 -0.17 13.43
CA VAL A 27 10.45 -1.32 14.26
C VAL A 27 11.93 -1.26 14.56
N SER A 28 12.28 -0.89 15.78
CA SER A 28 13.66 -0.52 16.16
C SER A 28 14.49 -1.68 16.69
N SER A 29 13.88 -2.86 16.91
CA SER A 29 14.58 -4.03 17.43
C SER A 29 13.92 -5.35 17.05
N MET A 30 14.71 -6.44 17.08
CA MET A 30 14.19 -7.80 16.92
C MET A 30 13.22 -8.21 18.02
N ALA A 31 13.40 -7.70 19.25
CA ALA A 31 12.46 -7.95 20.33
C ALA A 31 11.09 -7.32 20.06
N GLN A 32 11.05 -6.07 19.57
CA GLN A 32 9.81 -5.43 19.16
C GLN A 32 9.14 -6.18 18.00
N TYR A 33 9.92 -6.55 16.97
CA TYR A 33 9.42 -7.36 15.86
C TYR A 33 8.78 -8.67 16.34
N ARG A 34 9.49 -9.47 17.14
CA ARG A 34 8.99 -10.76 17.63
C ARG A 34 7.70 -10.60 18.44
N ARG A 35 7.60 -9.54 19.24
CA ARG A 35 6.38 -9.23 20.00
C ARG A 35 5.20 -8.89 19.08
N MET A 36 5.42 -8.00 18.10
CA MET A 36 4.37 -7.62 17.13
C MET A 36 3.94 -8.81 16.28
N TYR A 37 4.89 -9.61 15.81
CA TYR A 37 4.64 -10.84 15.06
C TYR A 37 3.84 -11.85 15.89
N LYS A 38 4.25 -12.10 17.14
CA LYS A 38 3.51 -13.00 18.02
C LYS A 38 2.07 -12.51 18.25
N GLU A 39 1.88 -11.21 18.46
CA GLU A 39 0.54 -10.63 18.61
C GLU A 39 -0.31 -10.77 17.34
N SER A 40 0.28 -10.57 16.15
CA SER A 40 -0.46 -10.66 14.89
C SER A 40 -0.94 -12.08 14.57
N ILE A 41 -0.26 -13.10 15.09
CA ILE A 41 -0.64 -14.51 14.95
C ILE A 41 -1.57 -14.96 16.09
N ASP A 42 -1.23 -14.67 17.34
CA ASP A 42 -1.98 -15.14 18.52
C ASP A 42 -3.29 -14.36 18.71
N LYS A 43 -3.32 -13.08 18.31
CA LYS A 43 -4.45 -12.14 18.49
C LYS A 43 -4.69 -11.30 17.24
N PRO A 44 -4.95 -11.92 16.06
CA PRO A 44 -5.01 -11.23 14.78
C PRO A 44 -6.07 -10.13 14.74
N ALA A 45 -7.25 -10.36 15.31
CA ALA A 45 -8.32 -9.37 15.32
C ALA A 45 -7.94 -8.10 16.10
N ALA A 46 -7.20 -8.23 17.21
CA ALA A 46 -6.77 -7.08 18.00
C ALA A 46 -5.65 -6.30 17.30
N PHE A 47 -4.64 -7.02 16.79
CA PHE A 47 -3.52 -6.44 16.06
C PHE A 47 -4.01 -5.69 14.82
N TRP A 48 -4.72 -6.37 13.92
CA TRP A 48 -5.14 -5.77 12.66
C TRP A 48 -6.22 -4.70 12.83
N ALA A 49 -7.04 -4.75 13.88
CA ALA A 49 -7.95 -3.65 14.21
C ALA A 49 -7.23 -2.38 14.67
N ARG A 50 -6.00 -2.47 15.15
CA ARG A 50 -5.17 -1.32 15.51
C ARG A 50 -4.51 -0.76 14.26
N GLU A 51 -3.82 -1.59 13.50
CA GLU A 51 -3.11 -1.18 12.28
C GLU A 51 -4.07 -0.59 11.23
N ALA A 52 -5.26 -1.17 11.05
CA ALA A 52 -6.24 -0.69 10.07
C ALA A 52 -6.81 0.71 10.39
N ARG A 53 -6.62 1.24 11.60
CA ARG A 53 -7.07 2.61 11.95
C ARG A 53 -6.24 3.69 11.27
N GLU A 54 -5.07 3.37 10.74
CA GLU A 54 -4.26 4.31 9.97
C GLU A 54 -4.89 4.69 8.62
N LEU A 55 -5.85 3.88 8.16
CA LEU A 55 -6.60 4.16 6.94
C LEU A 55 -7.81 5.04 7.22
N HIS A 56 -8.21 5.81 6.22
CA HIS A 56 -9.49 6.51 6.22
C HIS A 56 -10.61 5.54 5.85
N TRP A 57 -11.56 5.35 6.76
CA TRP A 57 -12.75 4.53 6.56
C TRP A 57 -13.99 5.41 6.50
N GLN A 58 -14.70 5.37 5.37
CA GLN A 58 -16.01 5.99 5.26
C GLN A 58 -17.04 5.35 6.21
N LYS A 59 -16.89 4.04 6.47
CA LYS A 59 -17.66 3.31 7.48
C LYS A 59 -16.75 2.30 8.17
N ARG A 60 -16.66 2.38 9.49
CA ARG A 60 -15.86 1.44 10.28
C ARG A 60 -16.45 0.04 10.20
N TRP A 61 -15.59 -0.96 10.13
CA TRP A 61 -15.98 -2.37 10.10
C TRP A 61 -16.70 -2.80 11.37
N LYS A 62 -17.53 -3.84 11.27
CA LYS A 62 -18.20 -4.50 12.41
C LYS A 62 -17.37 -5.64 12.98
N LYS A 63 -16.72 -6.43 12.12
CA LYS A 63 -15.88 -7.57 12.52
C LYS A 63 -14.59 -7.58 11.69
N VAL A 64 -13.45 -7.73 12.39
CA VAL A 64 -12.10 -7.62 11.81
C VAL A 64 -11.77 -8.82 10.93
N LEU A 65 -12.03 -10.02 11.44
CA LEU A 65 -11.75 -11.26 10.75
C LEU A 65 -12.92 -12.22 10.98
N ASP A 66 -13.54 -12.65 9.88
CA ASP A 66 -14.47 -13.77 9.83
C ASP A 66 -13.85 -14.86 8.96
N TRP A 67 -13.38 -15.94 9.58
CA TRP A 67 -12.63 -16.98 8.88
C TRP A 67 -13.33 -18.32 8.97
N LYS A 68 -13.70 -18.85 7.80
CA LYS A 68 -14.20 -20.22 7.60
C LYS A 68 -13.35 -20.84 6.50
N PRO A 69 -12.26 -21.55 6.86
CA PRO A 69 -11.30 -22.07 5.87
C PRO A 69 -12.00 -22.79 4.70
N PRO A 70 -11.59 -22.53 3.44
CA PRO A 70 -10.46 -21.69 3.03
C PRO A 70 -10.77 -20.18 2.94
N PHE A 71 -12.01 -19.76 3.22
CA PHE A 71 -12.47 -18.39 2.97
C PHE A 71 -12.30 -17.48 4.18
N ALA A 72 -11.43 -16.48 4.06
CA ALA A 72 -11.26 -15.41 5.04
C ALA A 72 -11.91 -14.11 4.55
N LYS A 73 -12.73 -13.48 5.41
CA LYS A 73 -13.29 -12.15 5.18
C LYS A 73 -12.72 -11.18 6.20
N TRP A 74 -12.05 -10.14 5.73
CA TRP A 74 -11.47 -9.10 6.56
C TRP A 74 -12.34 -7.84 6.58
N PHE A 75 -12.39 -7.17 7.74
CA PHE A 75 -13.05 -5.88 7.95
C PHE A 75 -14.50 -5.81 7.45
N THR A 76 -15.25 -6.90 7.67
CA THR A 76 -16.63 -7.04 7.22
C THR A 76 -17.53 -5.90 7.73
N GLY A 77 -18.38 -5.39 6.84
CA GLY A 77 -19.24 -4.23 7.09
C GLY A 77 -18.50 -2.89 7.03
N GLY A 78 -17.18 -2.89 6.83
CA GLY A 78 -16.40 -1.69 6.58
C GLY A 78 -16.55 -1.19 5.14
N ARG A 79 -16.40 0.12 4.96
CA ARG A 79 -16.40 0.77 3.64
C ARG A 79 -15.27 1.80 3.59
N LEU A 80 -14.50 1.76 2.52
CA LEU A 80 -13.48 2.74 2.17
C LEU A 80 -13.42 2.88 0.64
N ASN A 81 -12.80 3.95 0.19
CA ASN A 81 -12.36 4.11 -1.19
C ASN A 81 -10.82 4.11 -1.21
N VAL A 82 -10.23 3.40 -2.18
CA VAL A 82 -8.77 3.30 -2.31
C VAL A 82 -8.17 4.63 -2.76
N SER A 83 -8.78 5.29 -3.75
CA SER A 83 -8.36 6.60 -4.23
C SER A 83 -8.36 7.63 -3.10
N GLU A 84 -9.40 7.64 -2.26
CA GLU A 84 -9.46 8.55 -1.09
C GLU A 84 -8.27 8.38 -0.13
N ASN A 85 -7.83 7.13 0.08
CA ASN A 85 -6.69 6.82 0.92
C ASN A 85 -5.34 7.12 0.24
N CYS A 86 -5.27 6.98 -1.08
CA CYS A 86 -4.05 7.18 -1.84
C CYS A 86 -3.83 8.65 -2.22
N VAL A 87 -4.89 9.44 -2.40
CA VAL A 87 -4.82 10.79 -2.98
C VAL A 87 -5.57 11.80 -2.13
N ASP A 88 -6.90 11.68 -1.98
CA ASP A 88 -7.76 12.74 -1.44
C ASP A 88 -7.41 13.14 -0.01
N ARG A 89 -7.13 12.16 0.87
CA ARG A 89 -6.74 12.44 2.27
C ARG A 89 -5.49 13.31 2.36
N HIS A 90 -4.65 13.35 1.33
CA HIS A 90 -3.43 14.14 1.29
C HIS A 90 -3.66 15.60 0.90
N LEU A 91 -4.82 15.93 0.34
CA LEU A 91 -5.19 17.29 -0.01
C LEU A 91 -5.48 18.16 1.22
N THR A 92 -6.03 17.55 2.28
CA THR A 92 -6.46 18.26 3.49
C THR A 92 -5.45 18.18 4.64
N ASN A 93 -4.48 17.27 4.61
CA ASN A 93 -3.51 17.05 5.69
C ASN A 93 -2.18 17.81 5.52
N GLY A 94 -2.19 18.93 4.79
CA GLY A 94 -1.00 19.76 4.55
C GLY A 94 -0.03 19.20 3.50
N ARG A 95 -0.35 18.07 2.84
CA ARG A 95 0.49 17.48 1.78
C ARG A 95 0.02 17.80 0.38
N LYS A 96 -0.96 18.70 0.21
CA LYS A 96 -1.55 19.09 -1.08
C LYS A 96 -0.50 19.35 -2.17
N ASN A 97 0.52 20.14 -1.85
CA ASN A 97 1.59 20.52 -2.78
C ASN A 97 2.84 19.63 -2.68
N LYS A 98 2.80 18.56 -1.87
CA LYS A 98 3.89 17.58 -1.78
C LYS A 98 3.90 16.72 -3.04
N ALA A 99 5.10 16.42 -3.56
CA ALA A 99 5.27 15.44 -4.62
C ALA A 99 4.64 14.09 -4.23
N ALA A 100 3.70 13.62 -5.05
CA ALA A 100 3.06 12.31 -4.97
C ALA A 100 3.77 11.31 -5.89
N ILE A 101 4.02 11.71 -7.14
CA ILE A 101 4.78 10.94 -8.12
C ILE A 101 5.99 11.78 -8.55
N ILE A 102 7.17 11.17 -8.47
CA ILE A 102 8.40 11.66 -9.11
C ILE A 102 8.71 10.62 -10.17
N TRP A 103 8.44 10.96 -11.43
CA TRP A 103 8.62 10.09 -12.56
C TRP A 103 9.87 10.49 -13.34
N GLU A 104 10.61 9.49 -13.78
CA GLU A 104 11.80 9.61 -14.63
C GLU A 104 11.65 8.60 -15.78
N GLY A 105 11.61 9.11 -17.01
CA GLY A 105 11.53 8.33 -18.24
C GLY A 105 12.90 8.19 -18.92
N GLU A 106 12.97 7.33 -19.91
CA GLU A 106 14.13 7.21 -20.81
C GLU A 106 13.88 8.11 -22.03
N PRO A 107 14.79 9.04 -22.42
CA PRO A 107 16.23 9.12 -22.10
C PRO A 107 16.60 10.15 -21.01
N GLY A 108 15.68 10.49 -20.10
CA GLY A 108 15.93 11.45 -19.01
C GLY A 108 14.78 12.42 -18.73
N ASP A 109 13.61 12.20 -19.32
CA ASP A 109 12.41 13.01 -19.05
C ASP A 109 12.03 12.92 -17.57
N LYS A 110 11.64 14.05 -16.97
CA LYS A 110 11.26 14.09 -15.56
C LYS A 110 9.95 14.81 -15.38
N ARG A 111 9.08 14.23 -14.55
CA ARG A 111 7.83 14.87 -14.18
C ARG A 111 7.58 14.68 -12.69
N VAL A 112 7.17 15.75 -12.04
CA VAL A 112 6.72 15.71 -10.65
C VAL A 112 5.25 16.07 -10.62
N LEU A 113 4.43 15.15 -10.12
CA LEU A 113 3.03 15.39 -9.83
C LEU A 113 2.86 15.56 -8.33
N THR A 114 2.37 16.72 -7.92
CA THR A 114 1.89 16.92 -6.55
C THR A 114 0.60 16.14 -6.29
N TYR A 115 0.24 15.91 -5.03
CA TYR A 115 -1.06 15.30 -4.70
C TYR A 115 -2.24 16.06 -5.31
N HIS A 116 -2.16 17.39 -5.38
CA HIS A 116 -3.22 18.20 -5.99
C HIS A 116 -3.36 17.94 -7.50
N GLN A 117 -2.24 17.93 -8.23
CA GLN A 117 -2.24 17.65 -9.67
C GLN A 117 -2.69 16.22 -9.95
N LEU A 118 -2.18 15.25 -9.18
CA LEU A 118 -2.58 13.85 -9.32
C LEU A 118 -4.08 13.67 -9.08
N HIS A 119 -4.66 14.32 -8.06
CA HIS A 119 -6.10 14.32 -7.83
C HIS A 119 -6.89 14.86 -9.04
N GLN A 120 -6.44 15.96 -9.64
CA GLN A 120 -7.10 16.53 -10.81
C GLN A 120 -7.09 15.56 -12.00
N GLU A 121 -5.96 14.92 -12.29
CA GLU A 121 -5.86 13.95 -13.38
C GLU A 121 -6.71 12.69 -13.12
N VAL A 122 -6.67 12.16 -11.89
CA VAL A 122 -7.49 11.01 -11.48
C VAL A 122 -8.99 11.32 -11.60
N CYS A 123 -9.46 12.47 -11.10
CA CYS A 123 -10.86 12.86 -11.21
C CYS A 123 -11.28 13.10 -12.66
N ARG A 124 -10.41 13.70 -13.48
CA ARG A 124 -10.69 13.90 -14.91
C ARG A 124 -10.90 12.56 -15.61
N PHE A 125 -10.00 11.60 -15.40
CA PHE A 125 -10.12 10.29 -16.03
C PHE A 125 -11.29 9.47 -15.47
N ALA A 126 -11.58 9.57 -14.16
CA ALA A 126 -12.76 8.95 -13.56
C ALA A 126 -14.07 9.43 -14.24
N ASN A 127 -14.19 10.74 -14.50
CA ASN A 127 -15.34 11.30 -15.22
C ASN A 127 -15.41 10.82 -16.68
N VAL A 128 -14.27 10.59 -17.34
CA VAL A 128 -14.23 9.99 -18.68
C VAL A 128 -14.77 8.55 -18.64
N LEU A 129 -14.36 7.74 -17.66
CA LEU A 129 -14.88 6.38 -17.49
C LEU A 129 -16.39 6.39 -17.22
N GLU A 130 -16.86 7.28 -16.35
CA GLU A 130 -18.29 7.45 -16.06
C GLU A 130 -19.09 7.87 -17.32
N ALA A 131 -18.57 8.81 -18.10
CA ALA A 131 -19.20 9.23 -19.36
C ALA A 131 -19.26 8.11 -20.41
N ASN A 132 -18.33 7.14 -20.34
CA ASN A 132 -18.35 5.92 -21.16
C ASN A 132 -19.18 4.79 -20.53
N GLY A 133 -19.92 5.06 -19.45
CA GLY A 133 -20.89 4.15 -18.86
C GLY A 133 -20.30 3.11 -17.89
N VAL A 134 -19.04 3.24 -17.49
CA VAL A 134 -18.41 2.35 -16.51
C VAL A 134 -19.08 2.49 -15.14
N LYS A 135 -19.46 1.37 -14.53
CA LYS A 135 -20.12 1.29 -13.22
C LYS A 135 -19.30 0.49 -12.21
N ALA A 136 -19.70 0.60 -10.95
CA ALA A 136 -19.12 -0.21 -9.89
C ALA A 136 -19.23 -1.71 -10.22
N LYS A 137 -18.11 -2.43 -10.08
CA LYS A 137 -17.91 -3.86 -10.43
C LYS A 137 -17.65 -4.15 -11.90
N ASP A 138 -17.70 -3.16 -12.78
CA ASP A 138 -17.22 -3.35 -14.15
C ASP A 138 -15.70 -3.51 -14.17
N ARG A 139 -15.20 -4.16 -15.23
CA ARG A 139 -13.77 -4.43 -15.42
C ARG A 139 -13.24 -3.51 -16.51
N VAL A 140 -12.19 -2.77 -16.19
CA VAL A 140 -11.45 -1.92 -17.13
C VAL A 140 -10.07 -2.55 -17.33
N LEU A 141 -9.69 -2.82 -18.58
CA LEU A 141 -8.35 -3.28 -18.92
C LEU A 141 -7.43 -2.05 -19.05
N ILE A 142 -6.28 -2.08 -18.39
CA ILE A 142 -5.24 -1.06 -18.51
C ILE A 142 -4.05 -1.70 -19.20
N TYR A 143 -3.66 -1.15 -20.35
CA TYR A 143 -2.48 -1.57 -21.10
C TYR A 143 -1.61 -0.36 -21.37
N MET A 144 -0.71 -0.06 -20.44
CA MET A 144 0.12 1.14 -20.44
C MET A 144 1.56 0.79 -20.04
N PRO A 145 2.56 1.51 -20.58
CA PRO A 145 3.94 1.42 -20.10
C PRO A 145 4.11 2.07 -18.72
N MET A 146 5.34 2.12 -18.20
CA MET A 146 5.68 2.78 -16.93
C MET A 146 5.68 4.32 -17.07
N VAL A 147 4.51 4.90 -17.29
CA VAL A 147 4.26 6.34 -17.38
C VAL A 147 3.44 6.82 -16.18
N PRO A 148 3.48 8.12 -15.80
CA PRO A 148 2.78 8.61 -14.62
C PRO A 148 1.25 8.56 -14.73
N GLU A 149 0.70 8.38 -15.93
CA GLU A 149 -0.74 8.21 -16.18
C GLU A 149 -1.26 6.79 -15.92
N ALA A 150 -0.39 5.78 -15.72
CA ALA A 150 -0.77 4.39 -15.46
C ALA A 150 -1.31 4.19 -14.03
#